data_AF-A0A382WZ39-F1
#
_entry.id   AF-A0A382WZ39-F1
#
_cell.length_a   1.000
_cell.length_b   1.000
_cell.length_c   1.000
_cell.angle_alpha   90.00
_cell.angle_beta   90.00
_cell.angle_gamma   90.00
#
_symmetry.space_group_name_H-M   'P 1'
#
loop_
_entity.id
_entity.type
_entity.pdbx_description
1 polymer ?
#
loop_
_entity_poly.entity_id
_entity_poly.type
_entity_poly.pdbx_seq_one_letter_code
_entity_poly.pdbx_strand_id
1 'polypeptide(L)'
;MRTSSEDFTSLKTVTFGDESAVSPNRAASIISVFSIFLIWAAFTGSKLIPFHVPGPFIGELGFSYTAMNSLGETDDAEVTITVYDVQTGEIPDKLDIEPGVGFAINDTYQIVAWRSALVKVKRNDVGGKENGYKVIAINDQE
;
A
#
# COMPACT_ATOMS: atom_id res chain seq x y z
N MET A 1 39.56 40.66 7.82
CA MET A 1 40.43 40.31 6.68
C MET A 1 40.28 38.81 6.45
N ARG A 2 39.57 38.38 5.40
CA ARG A 2 39.45 36.97 5.04
C ARG A 2 40.69 36.62 4.21
N THR A 3 41.57 35.79 4.73
CA THR A 3 42.70 35.24 3.99
C THR A 3 42.15 34.37 2.86
N SER A 4 42.51 34.70 1.61
CA SER A 4 42.25 33.84 0.46
C SER A 4 43.16 32.62 0.60
N SER A 5 42.60 31.43 0.81
CA SER A 5 43.38 30.20 0.69
C SER A 5 43.65 29.98 -0.80
N GLU A 6 44.91 30.09 -1.23
CA GLU A 6 45.29 29.79 -2.61
C GLU A 6 45.17 28.27 -2.83
N ASP A 7 44.24 27.88 -3.70
CA ASP A 7 43.93 26.48 -4.01
C ASP A 7 44.77 26.01 -5.21
N PHE A 8 45.81 25.22 -4.94
CA PHE A 8 46.74 24.69 -5.95
C PHE A 8 46.28 23.37 -6.59
N THR A 9 45.05 22.93 -6.33
CA THR A 9 44.49 21.67 -6.85
C THR A 9 44.49 21.61 -8.38
N SER A 10 44.42 22.77 -9.06
CA SER A 10 44.50 22.86 -10.53
C SER A 10 45.87 22.52 -11.14
N LEU A 11 46.94 22.52 -10.34
CA LEU A 11 48.30 22.24 -10.78
C LEU A 11 48.71 20.77 -10.59
N LYS A 12 47.84 19.95 -10.01
CA LYS A 12 48.09 18.53 -9.74
C LYS A 12 47.53 17.64 -10.86
N THR A 13 48.28 16.60 -11.21
CA THR A 13 47.78 15.51 -12.06
C THR A 13 46.91 14.57 -11.21
N VAL A 14 45.60 14.57 -11.45
CA VAL A 14 44.65 13.76 -10.70
C VAL A 14 44.86 12.26 -10.99
N THR A 15 45.04 11.46 -9.94
CA THR A 15 45.01 9.99 -10.01
C THR A 15 43.71 9.47 -9.42
N PHE A 16 43.29 8.26 -9.80
CA PHE A 16 42.12 7.63 -9.19
C PHE A 16 42.33 7.49 -7.67
N GLY A 17 41.41 8.04 -6.89
CA GLY A 17 41.49 8.05 -5.43
C GLY A 17 42.09 9.33 -4.82
N ASP A 18 42.45 10.35 -5.61
CA ASP A 18 42.86 11.65 -5.08
C ASP A 18 41.63 12.43 -4.55
N GLU A 19 41.33 12.26 -3.27
CA GLU A 19 40.23 12.97 -2.58
C GLU A 19 40.44 14.49 -2.53
N SER A 20 41.70 14.96 -2.62
CA SER A 20 42.03 16.40 -2.54
C SER A 20 41.57 17.17 -3.79
N ALA A 21 41.26 16.46 -4.88
CA ALA A 21 40.65 17.02 -6.08
C ALA A 21 39.12 17.21 -5.97
N VAL A 22 38.48 16.71 -4.91
CA VAL A 22 37.03 16.82 -4.70
C VAL A 22 36.72 18.15 -4.03
N SER A 23 36.07 19.06 -4.75
CA SER A 23 35.61 20.34 -4.21
C SER A 23 34.11 20.32 -3.88
N PRO A 24 33.69 20.93 -2.75
CA PRO A 24 32.28 20.97 -2.39
C PRO A 24 31.49 21.95 -3.25
N ASN A 25 30.35 21.51 -3.79
CA ASN A 25 29.41 22.38 -4.51
C ASN A 25 28.31 22.88 -3.55
N ARG A 26 28.43 24.15 -3.12
CA ARG A 26 27.47 24.76 -2.18
C ARG A 26 26.06 24.87 -2.74
N ALA A 27 25.91 25.15 -4.05
CA ALA A 27 24.60 25.21 -4.68
C ALA A 27 23.94 23.82 -4.70
N ALA A 28 24.69 22.78 -5.06
CA ALA A 28 24.21 21.40 -5.02
C ALA A 28 23.84 20.96 -3.60
N SER A 29 24.62 21.37 -2.58
CA SER A 29 24.31 21.10 -1.17
C SER A 29 22.96 21.70 -0.75
N ILE A 30 22.70 22.95 -1.10
CA ILE A 30 21.42 23.62 -0.79
C ILE A 30 20.26 22.92 -1.50
N ILE A 31 20.41 22.63 -2.80
CA ILE A 31 19.38 21.93 -3.59
C ILE A 31 19.10 20.55 -3.00
N SER A 32 20.12 19.80 -2.59
CA SER A 32 19.97 18.47 -1.98
C SER A 32 19.08 18.51 -0.73
N VAL A 33 19.33 19.47 0.17
CA VAL A 33 18.51 19.66 1.38
C VAL A 33 17.06 19.99 1.01
N PHE A 34 16.84 20.92 0.08
CA PHE A 34 15.48 21.23 -0.39
C PHE A 34 14.77 20.03 -1.00
N SER A 35 15.46 19.24 -1.83
CA SER A 35 14.91 18.03 -2.44
C SER A 35 14.44 17.01 -1.40
N ILE A 36 15.19 16.82 -0.30
CA ILE A 36 14.77 15.93 0.79
C ILE A 36 13.45 16.42 1.41
N PHE A 37 13.33 17.72 1.68
CA PHE A 37 12.09 18.29 2.21
C PHE A 37 10.93 18.24 1.22
N LEU A 38 11.19 18.43 -0.08
CA LEU A 38 10.18 18.30 -1.13
C LEU A 38 9.64 16.88 -1.21
N ILE A 39 10.51 15.87 -1.21
CA ILE A 39 10.11 14.46 -1.20
C ILE A 39 9.31 14.18 0.08
N TRP A 40 9.82 14.56 1.25
CA TRP A 40 9.09 14.37 2.50
C TRP A 40 7.69 15.03 2.47
N ALA A 41 7.58 16.27 2.00
CA ALA A 41 6.32 17.00 1.92
C ALA A 41 5.33 16.35 0.94
N ALA A 42 5.81 15.84 -0.19
CA ALA A 42 4.99 15.15 -1.19
C ALA A 42 4.37 13.84 -0.67
N PHE A 43 5.07 13.13 0.23
CA PHE A 43 4.59 11.87 0.81
C PHE A 43 3.79 12.04 2.11
N THR A 44 3.90 13.17 2.80
CA THR A 44 3.25 13.41 4.10
C THR A 44 1.95 14.20 4.00
N GLY A 45 1.47 14.50 2.78
CA GLY A 45 0.27 15.31 2.58
C GLY A 45 0.44 16.77 3.01
N SER A 46 1.67 17.29 3.00
CA SER A 46 1.95 18.67 3.42
C SER A 46 1.25 19.68 2.49
N LYS A 47 0.51 20.64 3.06
CA LYS A 47 -0.17 21.71 2.30
C LYS A 47 0.78 22.65 1.54
N LEU A 48 2.10 22.59 1.81
CA LEU A 48 3.09 23.50 1.25
C LEU A 48 3.47 23.17 -0.20
N ILE A 49 3.28 21.94 -0.65
CA ILE A 49 3.67 21.46 -1.98
C ILE A 49 2.42 21.02 -2.74
N PRO A 50 2.20 21.44 -4.00
CA PRO A 50 1.00 21.09 -4.76
C PRO A 50 1.03 19.67 -5.36
N PHE A 51 2.18 19.01 -5.33
CA PHE A 51 2.37 17.65 -5.84
C PHE A 51 2.44 16.67 -4.67
N HIS A 52 1.48 15.73 -4.64
CA HIS A 52 1.43 14.66 -3.65
C HIS A 52 1.43 13.31 -4.34
N VAL A 53 2.00 12.33 -3.65
CA VAL A 53 1.80 10.93 -4.00
C VAL A 53 0.38 10.55 -3.57
N PRO A 54 -0.39 9.80 -4.39
CA PRO A 54 -1.70 9.34 -4.01
C PRO A 54 -1.66 8.64 -2.66
N GLY A 55 -2.65 8.93 -1.82
CA GLY A 55 -2.87 8.22 -0.57
C GLY A 55 -3.22 6.75 -0.79
N PRO A 56 -3.51 6.02 0.30
CA PRO A 56 -3.97 4.64 0.18
C PRO A 56 -5.30 4.61 -0.58
N PHE A 57 -5.64 3.45 -1.15
CA PHE A 57 -6.96 3.25 -1.72
C PHE A 57 -8.05 3.42 -0.64
N ILE A 58 -9.10 4.19 -0.97
CA ILE A 58 -10.32 4.37 -0.19
C ILE A 58 -11.49 4.08 -1.12
N GLY A 59 -12.43 3.27 -0.66
CA GLY A 59 -13.58 2.84 -1.44
C GLY A 59 -13.86 1.35 -1.29
N GLU A 60 -14.72 0.84 -2.16
CA GLU A 60 -15.14 -0.56 -2.15
C GLU A 60 -14.40 -1.35 -3.22
N LEU A 61 -14.01 -2.57 -2.88
CA LEU A 61 -13.51 -3.56 -3.81
C LEU A 61 -14.14 -4.92 -3.50
N GLY A 62 -14.24 -5.79 -4.49
CA GLY A 62 -14.78 -7.13 -4.28
C GLY A 62 -14.01 -8.18 -5.07
N PHE A 63 -14.20 -9.43 -4.68
CA PHE A 63 -13.71 -10.59 -5.42
C PHE A 63 -14.70 -11.75 -5.28
N SER A 64 -14.76 -12.62 -6.29
CA SER A 64 -15.49 -13.88 -6.22
C SER A 64 -14.57 -15.00 -5.75
N TYR A 65 -15.13 -15.98 -5.06
CA TYR A 65 -14.43 -17.20 -4.70
C TYR A 65 -15.30 -18.42 -4.99
N THR A 66 -14.66 -19.49 -5.42
CA THR A 66 -15.28 -20.80 -5.57
C THR A 66 -14.86 -21.67 -4.39
N ALA A 67 -15.83 -22.23 -3.70
CA ALA A 67 -15.61 -23.19 -2.61
C ALA A 67 -16.01 -24.59 -3.02
N MET A 68 -15.37 -25.58 -2.40
CA MET A 68 -15.71 -27.00 -2.46
C MET A 68 -16.06 -27.47 -1.05
N ASN A 69 -17.24 -28.05 -0.86
CA ASN A 69 -17.67 -28.58 0.43
C ASN A 69 -17.09 -29.99 0.71
N SER A 70 -17.41 -30.54 1.88
CA SER A 70 -16.96 -31.88 2.30
C SER A 70 -17.50 -33.03 1.42
N LEU A 71 -18.58 -32.79 0.67
CA LEU A 71 -19.19 -33.73 -0.28
C LEU A 71 -18.56 -33.64 -1.69
N GLY A 72 -17.66 -32.68 -1.92
CA GLY A 72 -17.04 -32.42 -3.22
C GLY A 72 -17.89 -31.57 -4.16
N GLU A 73 -18.99 -30.99 -3.68
CA GLU A 73 -19.81 -30.04 -4.44
C GLU A 73 -19.14 -28.67 -4.45
N THR A 74 -19.26 -27.95 -5.57
CA THR A 74 -18.68 -26.61 -5.74
C THR A 74 -19.76 -25.54 -5.76
N ASP A 75 -19.45 -24.38 -5.21
CA ASP A 75 -20.35 -23.24 -5.14
C ASP A 75 -19.58 -21.92 -5.13
N ASP A 76 -20.22 -20.85 -5.62
CA ASP A 76 -19.59 -19.54 -5.81
C ASP A 76 -20.22 -18.49 -4.90
N ALA A 77 -19.39 -17.60 -4.36
CA ALA A 77 -19.85 -16.45 -3.59
C ALA A 77 -18.93 -15.25 -3.76
N GLU A 78 -19.43 -14.08 -3.38
CA GLU A 78 -18.76 -12.79 -3.51
C GLU A 78 -18.40 -12.20 -2.14
N VAL A 79 -17.21 -11.60 -2.07
CA VAL A 79 -16.79 -10.83 -0.91
C VAL A 79 -16.70 -9.37 -1.30
N THR A 80 -17.40 -8.50 -0.57
CA THR A 80 -17.24 -7.04 -0.70
C THR A 80 -16.43 -6.49 0.47
N ILE A 81 -15.45 -5.65 0.17
CA ILE A 81 -14.54 -5.05 1.12
C ILE A 81 -14.65 -3.54 1.01
N THR A 82 -15.02 -2.89 2.12
CA THR A 82 -15.04 -1.43 2.23
C THR A 82 -13.76 -0.96 2.92
N VAL A 83 -12.95 -0.18 2.22
CA VAL A 83 -11.74 0.46 2.77
C VAL A 83 -12.05 1.91 3.11
N TYR A 84 -11.86 2.29 4.38
CA TYR A 84 -12.23 3.60 4.90
C TYR A 84 -11.10 4.27 5.69
N ASP A 85 -11.11 5.59 5.73
CA ASP A 85 -10.10 6.37 6.45
C ASP A 85 -10.62 6.78 7.84
N VAL A 86 -10.03 6.18 8.89
CA VAL A 86 -10.35 6.50 10.29
C VAL A 86 -10.05 7.95 10.68
N GLN A 87 -9.18 8.65 9.94
CA GLN A 87 -8.84 10.05 10.24
C GLN A 87 -9.99 11.01 9.93
N THR A 88 -10.93 10.60 9.08
CA THR A 88 -12.15 11.38 8.78
C THR A 88 -13.12 11.42 9.95
N GLY A 89 -13.01 10.47 10.89
CA GLY A 89 -13.97 10.28 11.99
C GLY A 89 -15.26 9.58 11.56
N GLU A 90 -15.41 9.26 10.28
CA GLU A 90 -16.56 8.54 9.73
C GLU A 90 -16.21 7.05 9.61
N ILE A 91 -16.94 6.21 10.32
CA ILE A 91 -16.87 4.75 10.18
C ILE A 91 -18.11 4.35 9.38
N PRO A 92 -17.96 3.78 8.18
CA PRO A 92 -19.11 3.35 7.40
C PRO A 92 -19.85 2.22 8.12
N ASP A 93 -21.16 2.14 7.93
CA ASP A 93 -21.93 0.99 8.38
C ASP A 93 -21.53 -0.27 7.60
N LYS A 94 -21.70 -1.43 8.22
CA LYS A 94 -21.45 -2.71 7.54
C LYS A 94 -22.45 -2.81 6.39
N LEU A 95 -21.94 -3.07 5.19
CA LEU A 95 -22.78 -3.23 4.01
C LEU A 95 -23.74 -4.41 4.22
N ASP A 96 -25.04 -4.15 4.02
CA ASP A 96 -26.10 -5.15 4.04
C ASP A 96 -26.20 -5.77 2.65
N ILE A 97 -25.94 -7.07 2.57
CA ILE A 97 -25.88 -7.81 1.31
C ILE A 97 -26.73 -9.07 1.40
N GLU A 98 -27.27 -9.48 0.26
CA GLU A 98 -27.95 -10.76 0.18
C GLU A 98 -26.94 -11.91 0.32
N PRO A 99 -27.22 -12.93 1.16
CA PRO A 99 -26.32 -14.06 1.39
C PRO A 99 -25.94 -14.86 0.14
N GLY A 100 -26.71 -14.75 -0.94
CA GLY A 100 -26.60 -15.62 -2.11
C GLY A 100 -27.42 -16.91 -1.98
N VAL A 101 -27.28 -17.79 -2.96
CA VAL A 101 -27.95 -19.10 -3.02
C VAL A 101 -26.88 -20.17 -2.95
N GLY A 102 -26.97 -21.08 -1.98
CA GLY A 102 -26.03 -22.20 -1.86
C GLY A 102 -25.40 -22.30 -0.48
N PHE A 103 -24.27 -23.00 -0.40
CA PHE A 103 -23.51 -23.19 0.83
C PHE A 103 -22.38 -22.16 0.99
N ALA A 104 -21.84 -21.64 -0.12
CA ALA A 104 -20.92 -20.51 -0.12
C ALA A 104 -21.75 -19.24 0.04
N ILE A 105 -21.41 -18.40 1.02
CA ILE A 105 -22.24 -17.25 1.39
C ILE A 105 -21.45 -15.97 1.16
N ASN A 106 -22.11 -14.99 0.53
CA ASN A 106 -21.51 -13.68 0.32
C ASN A 106 -21.16 -13.02 1.66
N ASP A 107 -19.98 -12.39 1.77
CA ASP A 107 -19.50 -11.75 3.02
C ASP A 107 -19.07 -10.31 2.79
N THR A 108 -19.06 -9.52 3.87
CA THR A 108 -18.56 -8.14 3.86
C THR A 108 -17.49 -7.91 4.91
N TYR A 109 -16.46 -7.17 4.52
CA TYR A 109 -15.36 -6.78 5.40
C TYR A 109 -15.18 -5.27 5.37
N GLN A 110 -14.82 -4.72 6.53
CA GLN A 110 -14.39 -3.33 6.64
C GLN A 110 -12.93 -3.31 7.04
N ILE A 111 -12.12 -2.56 6.29
CA ILE A 111 -10.68 -2.44 6.52
C ILE A 111 -10.33 -0.95 6.63
N VAL A 112 -9.59 -0.62 7.68
CA VAL A 112 -9.04 0.73 7.84
C VAL A 112 -7.90 0.91 6.84
N ALA A 113 -7.88 2.05 6.14
CA ALA A 113 -6.79 2.43 5.26
C ALA A 113 -5.43 2.31 5.96
N TRP A 114 -4.39 1.91 5.23
CA TRP A 114 -3.05 1.58 5.76
C TRP A 114 -2.95 0.34 6.66
N ARG A 115 -4.05 -0.37 6.92
CA ARG A 115 -4.05 -1.63 7.68
C ARG A 115 -4.18 -2.83 6.76
N SER A 116 -3.87 -3.99 7.32
CA SER A 116 -4.11 -5.30 6.70
C SER A 116 -5.11 -6.08 7.53
N ALA A 117 -5.92 -6.90 6.86
CA ALA A 117 -6.86 -7.81 7.50
C ALA A 117 -6.82 -9.17 6.81
N LEU A 118 -7.12 -10.23 7.56
CA LEU A 118 -7.28 -11.57 7.03
C LEU A 118 -8.76 -11.83 6.74
N VAL A 119 -9.09 -11.96 5.46
CA VAL A 119 -10.44 -12.29 4.98
C VAL A 119 -10.63 -13.80 5.07
N LYS A 120 -11.57 -14.25 5.91
CA LYS A 120 -11.87 -15.68 6.10
C LYS A 120 -13.26 -15.99 5.56
N VAL A 121 -13.34 -16.18 4.24
CA VAL A 121 -14.61 -16.41 3.51
C VAL A 121 -15.42 -17.58 4.07
N LYS A 122 -14.76 -18.68 4.45
CA LYS A 122 -15.44 -19.85 5.03
C LYS A 122 -16.11 -19.68 6.40
N ARG A 123 -16.08 -18.48 6.98
CA ARG A 123 -16.56 -18.26 8.36
C ARG A 123 -18.09 -18.24 8.44
N ASN A 124 -18.74 -17.64 7.44
CA ASN A 124 -20.19 -17.55 7.31
C ASN A 124 -20.78 -18.70 6.48
N ASP A 125 -19.97 -19.37 5.66
CA ASP A 125 -20.39 -20.49 4.81
C ASP A 125 -20.99 -21.67 5.59
N VAL A 126 -21.97 -22.31 4.97
CA VAL A 126 -22.56 -23.56 5.48
C VAL A 126 -21.55 -24.69 5.31
N GLY A 127 -21.21 -25.36 6.41
CA GLY A 127 -20.19 -26.42 6.39
C GLY A 127 -18.74 -25.90 6.32
N GLY A 128 -18.50 -24.59 6.41
CA GLY A 128 -17.15 -23.99 6.32
C GLY A 128 -16.13 -24.44 7.41
N LYS A 129 -16.62 -25.10 8.47
CA LYS A 129 -15.81 -25.71 9.54
C LYS A 129 -15.55 -27.20 9.35
N GLU A 130 -16.21 -27.84 8.39
CA GLU A 130 -16.08 -29.27 8.15
C GLU A 130 -14.72 -29.62 7.54
N ASN A 131 -14.24 -30.82 7.86
CA ASN A 131 -13.04 -31.35 7.23
C ASN A 131 -13.35 -31.66 5.76
N GLY A 132 -12.60 -31.07 4.85
CA GLY A 132 -12.83 -31.18 3.41
C GLY A 132 -13.25 -29.88 2.75
N TYR A 133 -13.77 -28.90 3.51
CA TYR A 133 -14.11 -27.59 2.98
C TYR A 133 -12.86 -26.83 2.51
N LYS A 134 -12.86 -26.37 1.27
CA LYS A 134 -11.74 -25.66 0.66
C LYS A 134 -12.23 -24.54 -0.23
N VAL A 135 -11.49 -23.43 -0.24
CA VAL A 135 -11.57 -22.46 -1.33
C VAL A 135 -10.64 -22.98 -2.42
N ILE A 136 -11.17 -23.16 -3.62
CA ILE A 136 -10.47 -23.77 -4.76
C ILE A 136 -10.15 -22.78 -5.87
N ALA A 137 -10.80 -21.62 -5.91
CA ALA A 137 -10.47 -20.55 -6.85
C ALA A 137 -10.82 -19.18 -6.28
N ILE A 138 -10.10 -18.15 -6.73
CA ILE A 138 -10.40 -16.73 -6.50
C ILE A 138 -10.43 -16.03 -7.85
N ASN A 139 -11.51 -15.31 -8.18
CA ASN A 139 -11.70 -14.65 -9.47
C ASN A 139 -11.38 -15.58 -10.66
N ASP A 140 -11.93 -16.80 -10.63
CA ASP A 140 -11.73 -17.85 -11.64
C ASP A 140 -10.27 -18.34 -11.79
N GLN A 141 -9.40 -18.03 -10.82
CA GLN A 141 -8.00 -18.49 -10.78
C GLN A 141 -7.80 -19.51 -9.64
N GLU A 142 -7.33 -20.70 -10.00
CA GLU A 142 -7.05 -21.83 -9.08
C GLU A 142 -5.78 -21.59 -8.22
#